data_AF-B5I4R5-F1
#
_entry.id   AF-B5I4R5-F1
#
_cell.length_a   1.000
_cell.length_b   1.000
_cell.length_c   1.000
_cell.angle_alpha   90.00
_cell.angle_beta   90.00
_cell.angle_gamma   90.00
#
_symmetry.space_group_name_H-M   'P 1'
#
loop_
_entity.id
_entity.type
_entity.pdbx_description
1 polymer ?
#
loop_
_entity_poly.entity_id
_entity_poly.type
_entity_poly.pdbx_seq_one_letter_code
_entity_poly.pdbx_strand_id
1 'polypeptide(L)'
;MISGTTAGGTAELDSGTRRSTRVLALFSLSGALDPREPSLGSLVDRFEFGRFALHLKSSEAVLPVPVLVQDVAPGELRLPHGHHGLALASAEFAVLATPRGDITLSLDCEFAGRTEPNALSAWLADTCFDRDLIMLGDRPLLDVLGQWLALREPLAFGQNVHQLVFPGGELREELLGVDAARQSLVLNEIVYRGRMATSEPPNLRNHGTTLSAHGRGVSVHTGWAEHVENGLTLVAIGMVSALAVLQRTRLAAFETMRANEQASASSPYEIRSLISQLSAGVNELQLDLAFGVEAYVDSLLIPEMVMEAFQSSLRDALGIRDSLDNSARMVERLTSVISARSAALDAELSERDDRRDRTVSVLVAIATLIALPPTLLLAFFGANATTVNSHRSIFDARYLPAYLLAWVPFLVLAVIGYVRIIRSGRRSGSLLAPATPVPAQRPPSGS
;
A
#
# COMPACT_ATOMS: atom_id res chain seq x y z
N MET A 1 -47.25 11.79 -24.88
CA MET A 1 -46.06 12.52 -25.38
C MET A 1 -45.81 13.68 -24.44
N ILE A 2 -44.88 13.52 -23.51
CA ILE A 2 -44.41 14.60 -22.63
C ILE A 2 -42.91 14.69 -22.94
N SER A 3 -42.54 15.67 -23.76
CA SER A 3 -41.12 16.00 -24.01
C SER A 3 -40.60 16.70 -22.77
N GLY A 4 -39.77 16.00 -21.99
CA GLY A 4 -39.09 16.53 -20.82
C GLY A 4 -37.91 17.40 -21.23
N THR A 5 -38.08 18.72 -21.10
CA THR A 5 -37.02 19.71 -21.16
C THR A 5 -36.49 19.91 -19.73
N THR A 6 -35.57 19.06 -19.26
CA THR A 6 -34.99 19.16 -17.89
C THR A 6 -33.48 19.33 -17.86
N ALA A 7 -32.76 19.20 -18.99
CA ALA A 7 -31.30 19.35 -19.03
C ALA A 7 -30.80 20.81 -19.01
N GLY A 8 -31.66 21.79 -19.33
CA GLY A 8 -31.25 23.20 -19.44
C GLY A 8 -31.18 23.97 -18.11
N GLY A 9 -32.01 23.60 -17.12
CA GLY A 9 -32.15 24.39 -15.88
C GLY A 9 -31.04 24.17 -14.84
N THR A 10 -30.39 23.00 -14.84
CA THR A 10 -29.25 22.74 -13.94
C THR A 10 -27.95 23.36 -14.45
N ALA A 11 -27.76 23.40 -15.77
CA ALA A 11 -26.57 23.99 -16.39
C ALA A 11 -26.45 25.51 -16.17
N GLU A 12 -27.57 26.25 -16.05
CA GLU A 12 -27.53 27.68 -15.70
C GLU A 12 -27.12 27.92 -14.24
N LEU A 13 -27.58 27.08 -13.29
CA LEU A 13 -27.27 27.19 -11.86
C LEU A 13 -25.82 26.82 -11.51
N ASP A 14 -25.23 25.94 -12.30
CA ASP A 14 -23.85 25.45 -12.12
C ASP A 14 -22.84 26.22 -12.97
N SER A 15 -23.29 27.14 -13.82
CA SER A 15 -22.42 28.01 -14.60
C SER A 15 -22.00 29.26 -13.82
N GLY A 16 -20.79 29.74 -14.05
CA GLY A 16 -20.20 30.87 -13.34
C GLY A 16 -19.23 31.67 -14.19
N THR A 17 -18.85 32.84 -13.67
CA THR A 17 -17.88 33.74 -14.30
C THR A 17 -16.80 34.12 -13.31
N ARG A 18 -15.54 33.74 -13.56
CA ARG A 18 -14.40 34.24 -12.79
C ARG A 18 -13.68 35.38 -13.52
N ARG A 19 -13.22 36.37 -12.77
CA ARG A 19 -12.40 37.49 -13.27
C ARG A 19 -10.91 37.17 -13.29
N SER A 20 -10.41 36.49 -12.26
CA SER A 20 -9.04 36.00 -12.11
C SER A 20 -8.92 34.54 -12.56
N THR A 21 -7.73 34.11 -12.97
CA THR A 21 -7.47 32.67 -13.13
C THR A 21 -7.03 32.11 -11.78
N ARG A 22 -7.68 31.03 -11.33
CA ARG A 22 -7.31 30.29 -10.12
C ARG A 22 -6.59 29.00 -10.52
N VAL A 23 -5.51 28.67 -9.84
CA VAL A 23 -4.76 27.43 -10.04
C VAL A 23 -4.55 26.76 -8.70
N LEU A 24 -4.98 25.51 -8.61
CA LEU A 24 -4.78 24.66 -7.46
C LEU A 24 -3.74 23.59 -7.78
N ALA A 25 -2.60 23.62 -7.12
CA ALA A 25 -1.59 22.57 -7.22
C ALA A 25 -1.68 21.62 -6.03
N LEU A 26 -2.00 20.36 -6.30
CA LEU A 26 -2.12 19.30 -5.30
C LEU A 26 -0.88 18.42 -5.32
N PHE A 27 -0.26 18.27 -4.16
CA PHE A 27 0.95 17.50 -3.95
C PHE A 27 0.71 16.42 -2.91
N SER A 28 0.95 15.17 -3.29
CA SER A 28 1.17 14.13 -2.29
C SER A 28 2.46 14.42 -1.51
N LEU A 29 2.45 14.26 -0.18
CA LEU A 29 3.64 14.37 0.66
C LEU A 29 3.97 13.03 1.32
N SER A 30 5.25 12.81 1.62
CA SER A 30 5.69 11.72 2.48
C SER A 30 5.38 12.01 3.95
N GLY A 31 5.30 10.95 4.74
CA GLY A 31 5.00 11.03 6.17
C GLY A 31 3.54 10.73 6.46
N ALA A 32 3.22 10.74 7.75
CA ALA A 32 1.88 10.59 8.28
C ALA A 32 1.66 11.61 9.39
N LEU A 33 0.49 12.21 9.40
CA LEU A 33 0.01 13.05 10.49
C LEU A 33 -1.09 12.30 11.20
N ASP A 34 -1.04 12.22 12.53
CA ASP A 34 -2.25 11.85 13.27
C ASP A 34 -3.20 13.06 13.18
N PRO A 35 -4.37 12.92 12.51
CA PRO A 35 -5.36 13.98 12.53
C PRO A 35 -5.94 14.06 13.94
N ARG A 36 -5.25 14.76 14.85
CA ARG A 36 -5.81 15.18 16.14
C ARG A 36 -7.14 15.88 15.88
N GLU A 37 -8.03 15.89 16.89
CA GLU A 37 -9.34 16.58 16.83
C GLU A 37 -9.22 17.87 15.98
N PRO A 38 -10.01 18.00 14.89
CA PRO A 38 -9.80 19.03 13.89
C PRO A 38 -9.87 20.42 14.51
N SER A 39 -8.71 21.00 14.80
CA SER A 39 -8.62 22.34 15.38
C SER A 39 -9.08 23.44 14.41
N LEU A 40 -9.13 23.12 13.11
CA LEU A 40 -9.50 24.04 12.02
C LEU A 40 -10.91 23.80 11.46
N GLY A 41 -11.69 22.90 12.07
CA GLY A 41 -13.05 22.57 11.63
C GLY A 41 -13.11 21.70 10.36
N SER A 42 -14.33 21.54 9.84
CA SER A 42 -14.61 20.74 8.64
C SER A 42 -14.11 21.42 7.37
N LEU A 43 -13.66 20.62 6.40
CA LEU A 43 -13.42 21.10 5.03
C LEU A 43 -14.72 21.69 4.44
N VAL A 44 -15.87 21.09 4.78
CA VAL A 44 -17.20 21.51 4.28
C VAL A 44 -17.65 22.86 4.82
N ASP A 45 -17.17 23.24 6.01
CA ASP A 45 -17.49 24.54 6.60
C ASP A 45 -16.53 25.64 6.11
N ARG A 46 -15.39 25.26 5.53
CA ARG A 46 -14.33 26.17 5.10
C ARG A 46 -14.47 26.61 3.65
N PHE A 47 -14.93 25.73 2.77
CA PHE A 47 -15.13 26.05 1.36
C PHE A 47 -16.62 26.12 1.01
N GLU A 48 -16.96 27.00 0.08
CA GLU A 48 -18.33 27.09 -0.41
C GLU A 48 -18.62 25.93 -1.37
N PHE A 49 -19.37 24.95 -0.88
CA PHE A 49 -19.85 23.81 -1.68
C PHE A 49 -21.29 23.98 -2.18
N GLY A 50 -21.93 25.11 -1.86
CA GLY A 50 -23.30 25.43 -2.27
C GLY A 50 -24.26 24.27 -1.96
N ARG A 51 -24.96 23.78 -3.00
CA ARG A 51 -25.91 22.67 -2.89
C ARG A 51 -25.28 21.33 -2.49
N PHE A 52 -23.96 21.15 -2.66
CA PHE A 52 -23.26 19.89 -2.33
C PHE A 52 -22.93 19.77 -0.85
N ALA A 53 -22.94 20.89 -0.11
CA ALA A 53 -22.54 20.93 1.30
C ALA A 53 -23.28 19.90 2.16
N LEU A 54 -24.58 19.70 1.94
CA LEU A 54 -25.39 18.77 2.72
C LEU A 54 -24.99 17.29 2.50
N HIS A 55 -24.64 16.93 1.26
CA HIS A 55 -24.12 15.60 0.93
C HIS A 55 -22.72 15.38 1.51
N LEU A 56 -21.89 16.41 1.48
CA LEU A 56 -20.54 16.34 2.04
C LEU A 56 -20.55 16.22 3.56
N LYS A 57 -21.46 16.90 4.25
CA LYS A 57 -21.62 16.76 5.71
C LYS A 57 -21.98 15.34 6.13
N SER A 58 -22.78 14.61 5.34
CA SER A 58 -23.06 13.20 5.65
C SER A 58 -21.86 12.26 5.48
N SER A 59 -20.87 12.66 4.68
CA SER A 59 -19.66 11.87 4.40
C SER A 59 -18.42 12.44 5.07
N GLU A 60 -18.56 13.38 6.00
CA GLU A 60 -17.46 14.14 6.59
C GLU A 60 -16.38 13.25 7.22
N ALA A 61 -16.78 12.14 7.85
CA ALA A 61 -15.86 11.21 8.51
C ALA A 61 -14.86 10.53 7.56
N VAL A 62 -15.12 10.54 6.25
CA VAL A 62 -14.22 9.96 5.23
C VAL A 62 -13.52 11.03 4.40
N LEU A 63 -13.83 12.31 4.60
CA LEU A 63 -13.19 13.40 3.87
C LEU A 63 -11.82 13.75 4.49
N PRO A 64 -10.86 14.21 3.68
CA PRO A 64 -9.64 14.82 4.19
C PRO A 64 -9.95 16.02 5.07
N VAL A 65 -9.16 16.18 6.13
CA VAL A 65 -9.34 17.18 7.17
C VAL A 65 -8.21 18.21 7.07
N PRO A 66 -8.50 19.53 7.11
CA PRO A 66 -7.45 20.54 7.13
C PRO A 66 -6.70 20.53 8.47
N VAL A 67 -5.39 20.32 8.42
CA VAL A 67 -4.49 20.35 9.59
C VAL A 67 -3.79 21.69 9.72
N LEU A 68 -3.49 22.32 8.58
CA LEU A 68 -2.93 23.66 8.49
C LEU A 68 -3.56 24.36 7.32
N VAL A 69 -3.92 25.63 7.50
CA VAL A 69 -4.25 26.51 6.38
C VAL A 69 -3.66 27.88 6.65
N GLN A 70 -2.92 28.42 5.68
CA GLN A 70 -2.14 29.62 5.85
C GLN A 70 -2.15 30.45 4.57
N ASP A 71 -2.61 31.69 4.69
CA ASP A 71 -2.43 32.70 3.65
C ASP A 71 -0.96 33.08 3.55
N VAL A 72 -0.49 33.22 2.32
CA VAL A 72 0.89 33.59 1.99
C VAL A 72 0.89 34.85 1.15
N ALA A 73 1.72 35.80 1.56
CA ALA A 73 1.91 37.01 0.79
C ALA A 73 2.52 36.63 -0.58
N PRO A 74 1.99 37.14 -1.71
CA PRO A 74 2.45 36.74 -3.04
C PRO A 74 3.95 36.85 -3.27
N GLY A 75 4.62 37.82 -2.62
CA GLY A 75 6.08 37.99 -2.71
C GLY A 75 6.92 36.98 -1.91
N GLU A 76 6.30 36.24 -1.00
CA GLU A 76 6.98 35.20 -0.22
C GLU A 76 7.04 33.86 -0.96
N LEU A 77 6.09 33.56 -1.84
CA LEU A 77 6.11 32.35 -2.66
C LEU A 77 7.09 32.54 -3.82
N ARG A 78 8.22 31.83 -3.82
CA ARG A 78 9.23 31.94 -4.87
C ARG A 78 9.38 30.62 -5.61
N LEU A 79 9.14 30.66 -6.91
CA LEU A 79 9.39 29.56 -7.83
C LEU A 79 10.80 29.64 -8.42
N PRO A 80 11.41 28.51 -8.79
CA PRO A 80 12.78 28.45 -9.31
C PRO A 80 13.04 29.34 -10.53
N HIS A 81 12.05 29.49 -11.42
CA HIS A 81 12.16 30.37 -12.60
C HIS A 81 11.22 31.60 -12.52
N GLY A 82 10.77 31.95 -11.31
CA GLY A 82 9.84 33.05 -11.07
C GLY A 82 8.40 32.76 -11.53
N HIS A 83 7.56 33.79 -11.60
CA HIS A 83 6.14 33.63 -11.94
C HIS A 83 5.83 33.71 -13.44
N HIS A 84 6.84 33.66 -14.31
CA HIS A 84 6.65 33.67 -15.78
C HIS A 84 5.85 34.87 -16.33
N GLY A 85 5.87 36.00 -15.62
CA GLY A 85 5.09 37.19 -15.97
C GLY A 85 3.63 37.18 -15.47
N LEU A 86 3.20 36.12 -14.78
CA LEU A 86 1.93 36.09 -14.08
C LEU A 86 1.98 36.96 -12.82
N ALA A 87 0.93 37.76 -12.61
CA ALA A 87 0.79 38.56 -11.40
C ALA A 87 0.02 37.77 -10.34
N LEU A 88 0.76 37.09 -9.46
CA LEU A 88 0.17 36.37 -8.32
C LEU A 88 -0.53 37.37 -7.38
N ALA A 89 -1.84 37.22 -7.20
CA ALA A 89 -2.68 38.10 -6.40
C ALA A 89 -2.86 37.57 -4.97
N SER A 90 -3.02 36.26 -4.84
CA SER A 90 -3.12 35.55 -3.56
C SER A 90 -2.52 34.16 -3.69
N ALA A 91 -2.02 33.64 -2.57
CA ALA A 91 -1.60 32.26 -2.43
C ALA A 91 -2.04 31.76 -1.05
N GLU A 92 -2.68 30.60 -1.00
CA GLU A 92 -3.04 29.91 0.25
C GLU A 92 -2.42 28.51 0.22
N PHE A 93 -1.82 28.10 1.34
CA PHE A 93 -1.45 26.71 1.56
C PHE A 93 -2.47 26.05 2.45
N ALA A 94 -2.94 24.87 2.06
CA ALA A 94 -3.70 23.98 2.92
C ALA A 94 -3.01 22.62 2.98
N VAL A 95 -2.67 22.16 4.19
CA VAL A 95 -2.23 20.80 4.45
C VAL A 95 -3.43 20.01 4.92
N LEU A 96 -3.80 19.01 4.13
CA LEU A 96 -4.92 18.12 4.36
C LEU A 96 -4.38 16.77 4.82
N ALA A 97 -4.96 16.21 5.87
CA ALA A 97 -4.70 14.85 6.31
C ALA A 97 -5.93 13.98 6.05
N THR A 98 -5.75 12.81 5.45
CA THR A 98 -6.81 11.81 5.42
C THR A 98 -7.11 11.29 6.83
N PRO A 99 -8.27 10.68 7.10
CA PRO A 99 -8.53 9.95 8.34
C PRO A 99 -7.45 8.92 8.74
N ARG A 100 -6.65 8.43 7.79
CA ARG A 100 -5.51 7.53 8.06
C ARG A 100 -4.17 8.25 8.25
N GLY A 101 -4.17 9.57 8.08
CA GLY A 101 -3.03 10.44 8.31
C GLY A 101 -2.20 10.79 7.08
N ASP A 102 -2.66 10.43 5.88
CA ASP A 102 -1.93 10.72 4.66
C ASP A 102 -2.02 12.19 4.31
N ILE A 103 -0.88 12.78 3.95
CA ILE A 103 -0.73 14.22 3.84
C ILE A 103 -0.79 14.63 2.37
N THR A 104 -1.72 15.53 2.06
CA THR A 104 -1.80 16.23 0.78
C THR A 104 -1.61 17.72 1.03
N LEU A 105 -0.66 18.32 0.33
CA LEU A 105 -0.49 19.78 0.29
C LEU A 105 -1.26 20.34 -0.91
N SER A 106 -2.10 21.32 -0.65
CA SER A 106 -2.78 22.14 -1.63
C SER A 106 -2.16 23.53 -1.63
N LEU A 107 -1.71 23.99 -2.79
CA LEU A 107 -1.32 25.38 -3.04
C LEU A 107 -2.37 26.01 -3.96
N ASP A 108 -3.17 26.91 -3.42
CA ASP A 108 -4.22 27.63 -4.13
C ASP A 108 -3.73 29.03 -4.49
N CYS A 109 -3.63 29.33 -5.78
CA CYS A 109 -3.10 30.58 -6.30
C CYS A 109 -4.16 31.28 -7.17
N GLU A 110 -4.37 32.57 -6.95
CA GLU A 110 -5.08 33.40 -7.92
C GLU A 110 -4.15 34.36 -8.63
N PHE A 111 -4.35 34.53 -9.94
CA PHE A 111 -3.61 35.46 -10.77
C PHE A 111 -4.47 36.66 -11.17
N ALA A 112 -3.96 37.85 -10.90
CA ALA A 112 -4.55 39.10 -11.34
C ALA A 112 -4.18 39.39 -12.80
N GLY A 113 -5.06 40.13 -13.48
CA GLY A 113 -4.83 40.59 -14.85
C GLY A 113 -4.90 39.45 -15.87
N ARG A 114 -4.20 39.64 -16.99
CA ARG A 114 -4.20 38.71 -18.12
C ARG A 114 -3.32 37.50 -17.83
N THR A 115 -3.89 36.30 -17.99
CA THR A 115 -3.18 35.02 -17.85
C THR A 115 -2.85 34.48 -19.23
N GLU A 116 -1.63 34.69 -19.70
CA GLU A 116 -1.17 34.10 -20.97
C GLU A 116 -1.04 32.57 -20.85
N PRO A 117 -1.56 31.78 -21.83
CA PRO A 117 -1.46 30.31 -21.81
C PRO A 117 -0.03 29.79 -21.62
N ASN A 118 0.94 30.39 -22.32
CA ASN A 118 2.35 30.00 -22.22
C ASN A 118 2.91 30.23 -20.82
N ALA A 119 2.68 31.42 -20.25
CA ALA A 119 3.12 31.77 -18.90
C ALA A 119 2.52 30.83 -17.85
N LEU A 120 1.22 30.52 -17.99
CA LEU A 120 0.54 29.54 -17.15
C LEU A 120 1.12 28.14 -17.31
N SER A 121 1.38 27.70 -18.54
CA SER A 121 1.96 26.38 -18.80
C SER A 121 3.36 26.22 -18.20
N ALA A 122 4.19 27.27 -18.25
CA ALA A 122 5.51 27.31 -17.64
C ALA A 122 5.42 27.31 -16.11
N TRP A 123 4.49 28.06 -15.53
CA TRP A 123 4.21 28.04 -14.09
C TRP A 123 3.77 26.66 -13.61
N LEU A 124 2.89 25.99 -14.37
CA LEU A 124 2.45 24.62 -14.09
C LEU A 124 3.61 23.61 -14.23
N ALA A 125 4.53 23.83 -15.17
CA ALA A 125 5.73 23.01 -15.34
C ALA A 125 6.66 23.13 -14.13
N ASP A 126 7.00 24.35 -13.70
CA ASP A 126 7.86 24.61 -12.55
C ASP A 126 7.30 23.97 -11.28
N THR A 127 6.02 24.19 -11.01
CA THR A 127 5.36 23.65 -9.82
C THR A 127 5.19 22.13 -9.89
N CYS A 128 5.31 21.49 -11.06
CA CYS A 128 5.26 20.03 -11.18
C CYS A 128 6.67 19.40 -11.10
N PHE A 129 7.58 19.86 -11.95
CA PHE A 129 8.89 19.22 -12.18
C PHE A 129 9.95 19.69 -11.18
N ASP A 130 9.94 20.98 -10.83
CA ASP A 130 10.92 21.61 -9.96
C ASP A 130 10.33 21.95 -8.58
N ARG A 131 9.31 21.20 -8.16
CA ARG A 131 8.57 21.41 -6.90
C ARG A 131 9.44 21.38 -5.65
N ASP A 132 10.51 20.59 -5.68
CA ASP A 132 11.49 20.50 -4.59
C ASP A 132 12.28 21.80 -4.39
N LEU A 133 12.25 22.72 -5.37
CA LEU A 133 12.93 24.01 -5.35
C LEU A 133 11.98 25.17 -5.00
N ILE A 134 10.71 24.89 -4.67
CA ILE A 134 9.77 25.94 -4.24
C ILE A 134 10.19 26.46 -2.87
N MET A 135 10.32 27.78 -2.78
CA MET A 135 10.74 28.47 -1.56
C MET A 135 9.60 29.30 -0.99
N LEU A 136 9.57 29.40 0.33
CA LEU A 136 8.73 30.32 1.08
C LEU A 136 9.63 31.30 1.86
N GLY A 137 9.67 32.54 1.38
CA GLY A 137 10.71 33.51 1.73
C GLY A 137 12.08 33.04 1.22
N ASP A 138 13.00 32.82 2.15
CA ASP A 138 14.36 32.33 1.86
C ASP A 138 14.58 30.87 2.31
N ARG A 139 13.50 30.14 2.59
CA ARG A 139 13.58 28.73 3.05
C ARG A 139 12.80 27.78 2.13
N PRO A 140 13.22 26.51 1.99
CA PRO A 140 12.46 25.51 1.25
C PRO A 140 11.05 25.35 1.83
N LEU A 141 10.05 25.24 0.96
CA LEU A 141 8.64 25.17 1.35
C LEU A 141 8.39 24.06 2.37
N LEU A 142 8.89 22.85 2.10
CA LEU A 142 8.65 21.69 2.97
C LEU A 142 9.30 21.81 4.35
N ASP A 143 10.42 22.53 4.46
CA ASP A 143 11.06 22.79 5.76
C ASP A 143 10.20 23.74 6.61
N VAL A 144 9.62 24.76 5.97
CA VAL A 144 8.70 25.68 6.65
C VAL A 144 7.43 24.95 7.10
N LEU A 145 6.83 24.14 6.23
CA LEU A 145 5.65 23.34 6.56
C LEU A 145 5.96 22.34 7.68
N GLY A 146 7.09 21.65 7.63
CA GLY A 146 7.51 20.71 8.67
C GLY A 146 7.66 21.38 10.04
N GLN A 147 8.17 22.62 10.06
CA GLN A 147 8.25 23.42 11.28
C GLN A 147 6.86 23.82 11.81
N TRP A 148 5.97 24.29 10.95
CA TRP A 148 4.61 24.69 11.34
C TRP A 148 3.78 23.53 11.87
N LEU A 149 3.95 22.34 11.30
CA LEU A 149 3.29 21.11 11.71
C LEU A 149 3.97 20.42 12.90
N ALA A 150 5.11 20.94 13.37
CA ALA A 150 5.95 20.35 14.42
C ALA A 150 6.29 18.86 14.15
N LEU A 151 6.57 18.53 12.89
CA LEU A 151 6.91 17.17 12.48
C LEU A 151 8.30 16.76 12.95
N ARG A 152 8.44 15.49 13.35
CA ARG A 152 9.74 14.91 13.74
C ARG A 152 10.59 14.49 12.54
N GLU A 153 9.92 14.08 11.47
CA GLU A 153 10.54 13.61 10.24
C GLU A 153 10.35 14.67 9.15
N PRO A 154 11.36 14.85 8.27
CA PRO A 154 11.26 15.81 7.19
C PRO A 154 10.20 15.38 6.17
N LEU A 155 9.42 16.35 5.69
CA LEU A 155 8.51 16.14 4.58
C LEU A 155 9.31 16.05 3.28
N ALA A 156 8.86 15.18 2.38
CA ALA A 156 9.32 15.13 1.01
C ALA A 156 8.11 15.12 0.07
N PHE A 157 8.28 15.68 -1.12
CA PHE A 157 7.25 15.57 -2.15
C PHE A 157 7.14 14.12 -2.63
N GLY A 158 5.91 13.62 -2.69
CA GLY A 158 5.59 12.40 -3.41
C GLY A 158 5.74 12.58 -4.92
N GLN A 159 5.49 11.51 -5.66
CA GLN A 159 5.54 11.53 -7.13
C GLN A 159 4.22 12.01 -7.75
N ASN A 160 3.15 12.05 -6.97
CA ASN A 160 1.82 12.36 -7.46
C ASN A 160 1.54 13.84 -7.29
N VAL A 161 1.34 14.50 -8.44
CA VAL A 161 0.98 15.90 -8.56
C VAL A 161 -0.18 16.02 -9.54
N HIS A 162 -1.21 16.73 -9.12
CA HIS A 162 -2.32 17.08 -9.99
C HIS A 162 -2.63 18.57 -9.85
N GLN A 163 -2.81 19.26 -10.96
CA GLN A 163 -3.06 20.70 -10.97
C GLN A 163 -4.42 20.98 -11.61
N LEU A 164 -5.27 21.73 -10.93
CA LEU A 164 -6.52 22.22 -11.48
C LEU A 164 -6.35 23.68 -11.88
N VAL A 165 -6.80 24.01 -13.08
CA VAL A 165 -6.83 25.36 -13.61
C VAL A 165 -8.29 25.73 -13.78
N PHE A 166 -8.67 26.85 -13.17
CA PHE A 166 -9.97 27.49 -13.33
C PHE A 166 -9.77 28.84 -14.03
N PRO A 167 -9.79 28.87 -15.37
CA PRO A 167 -9.56 30.09 -16.14
C PRO A 167 -10.57 31.19 -15.82
N GLY A 168 -10.09 32.43 -15.70
CA GLY A 168 -10.92 33.62 -15.62
C GLY A 168 -10.52 34.67 -16.65
N GLY A 169 -11.30 35.75 -16.71
CA GLY A 169 -11.02 36.90 -17.58
C GLY A 169 -10.85 36.51 -19.05
N GLU A 170 -9.83 37.08 -19.70
CA GLU A 170 -9.53 36.85 -21.13
C GLU A 170 -9.27 35.37 -21.45
N LEU A 171 -8.59 34.63 -20.58
CA LEU A 171 -8.30 33.21 -20.82
C LEU A 171 -9.58 32.38 -20.87
N ARG A 172 -10.56 32.71 -20.01
CA ARG A 172 -11.88 32.09 -20.05
C ARG A 172 -12.61 32.41 -21.36
N GLU A 173 -12.58 33.67 -21.80
CA GLU A 173 -13.22 34.10 -23.05
C GLU A 173 -12.60 33.42 -24.26
N GLU A 174 -11.28 33.28 -24.30
CA GLU A 174 -10.56 32.55 -25.35
C GLU A 174 -10.96 31.06 -25.37
N LEU A 175 -11.06 30.43 -24.20
CA LEU A 175 -11.43 29.01 -24.08
C LEU A 175 -12.91 28.73 -24.34
N LEU A 176 -13.82 29.67 -24.07
CA LEU A 176 -15.25 29.54 -24.36
C LEU A 176 -15.62 30.14 -25.74
N GLY A 177 -14.63 30.65 -26.48
CA GLY A 177 -14.80 31.20 -27.81
C GLY A 177 -15.25 30.17 -28.85
N VAL A 178 -15.67 30.66 -30.02
CA VAL A 178 -16.21 29.83 -31.12
C VAL A 178 -15.10 29.11 -31.91
N ASP A 179 -13.84 29.56 -31.79
CA ASP A 179 -12.70 28.97 -32.51
C ASP A 179 -12.20 27.69 -31.81
N ALA A 180 -12.74 26.55 -32.25
CA ALA A 180 -12.37 25.23 -31.73
C ALA A 180 -10.89 24.87 -31.96
N ALA A 181 -10.26 25.37 -33.02
CA ALA A 181 -8.85 25.10 -33.30
C ALA A 181 -7.96 25.85 -32.31
N ARG A 182 -8.26 27.13 -32.05
CA ARG A 182 -7.57 27.91 -31.02
C ARG A 182 -7.81 27.35 -29.63
N GLN A 183 -9.06 27.00 -29.30
CA GLN A 183 -9.42 26.36 -28.04
C GLN A 183 -8.59 25.09 -27.80
N SER A 184 -8.49 24.20 -28.80
CA SER A 184 -7.70 22.96 -28.68
C SER A 184 -6.21 23.24 -28.47
N LEU A 185 -5.65 24.25 -29.15
CA LEU A 185 -4.24 24.64 -29.00
C LEU A 185 -3.96 25.12 -27.57
N VAL A 186 -4.78 26.04 -27.06
CA VAL A 186 -4.63 26.60 -25.70
C VAL A 186 -4.81 25.51 -24.64
N LEU A 187 -5.81 24.63 -24.80
CA LEU A 187 -6.02 23.52 -23.88
C LEU A 187 -4.85 22.54 -23.88
N ASN A 188 -4.32 22.18 -25.05
CA ASN A 188 -3.15 21.31 -25.11
C ASN A 188 -1.92 21.95 -24.48
N GLU A 189 -1.69 23.23 -24.71
CA GLU A 189 -0.62 23.99 -24.09
C GLU A 189 -0.71 23.94 -22.55
N ILE A 190 -1.90 24.13 -21.98
CA ILE A 190 -2.09 24.08 -20.52
C ILE A 190 -2.02 22.64 -20.00
N VAL A 191 -2.80 21.71 -20.57
CA VAL A 191 -2.94 20.32 -20.10
C VAL A 191 -1.60 19.57 -20.13
N TYR A 192 -0.77 19.84 -21.15
CA TYR A 192 0.53 19.23 -21.32
C TYR A 192 1.70 20.11 -20.84
N ARG A 193 1.42 21.23 -20.15
CA ARG A 193 2.43 22.14 -19.56
C ARG A 193 3.46 22.61 -20.60
N GLY A 194 2.97 23.10 -21.73
CA GLY A 194 3.76 23.66 -22.83
C GLY A 194 4.33 22.60 -23.78
N ARG A 195 4.14 21.31 -23.51
CA ARG A 195 4.54 20.25 -24.46
C ARG A 195 3.49 20.14 -25.56
N MET A 196 3.92 20.26 -26.82
CA MET A 196 3.00 20.15 -27.94
C MET A 196 2.44 18.73 -28.06
N ALA A 197 1.12 18.60 -27.96
CA ALA A 197 0.39 17.42 -28.36
C ALA A 197 -0.30 17.68 -29.71
N THR A 198 -0.24 16.71 -30.61
CA THR A 198 -0.86 16.80 -31.94
C THR A 198 -2.31 16.32 -31.97
N SER A 199 -2.82 15.83 -30.83
CA SER A 199 -4.18 15.30 -30.66
C SER A 199 -5.10 16.30 -29.97
N GLU A 200 -6.41 16.12 -30.12
CA GLU A 200 -7.41 16.78 -29.28
C GLU A 200 -7.11 16.54 -27.78
N PRO A 201 -7.38 17.51 -26.89
CA PRO A 201 -7.16 17.35 -25.46
C PRO A 201 -7.94 16.14 -24.93
N PRO A 202 -7.32 15.29 -24.10
CA PRO A 202 -8.00 14.13 -23.55
C PRO A 202 -9.21 14.56 -22.69
N ASN A 203 -10.28 13.75 -22.76
CA ASN A 203 -11.49 13.90 -21.95
C ASN A 203 -12.18 15.27 -22.07
N LEU A 204 -12.08 15.92 -23.24
CA LEU A 204 -12.76 17.18 -23.51
C LEU A 204 -14.29 17.02 -23.43
N ARG A 205 -14.92 17.88 -22.64
CA ARG A 205 -16.37 18.05 -22.52
C ARG A 205 -16.70 19.52 -22.66
N ASN A 206 -17.47 19.86 -23.68
CA ASN A 206 -17.91 21.23 -23.96
C ASN A 206 -19.43 21.27 -24.01
N HIS A 207 -20.06 22.04 -23.13
CA HIS A 207 -21.52 22.24 -23.09
C HIS A 207 -21.92 23.64 -23.58
N GLY A 208 -21.02 24.34 -24.28
CA GLY A 208 -21.21 25.69 -24.81
C GLY A 208 -20.91 26.78 -23.79
N THR A 209 -21.49 26.71 -22.59
CA THR A 209 -21.25 27.68 -21.51
C THR A 209 -20.18 27.23 -20.51
N THR A 210 -19.87 25.94 -20.52
CA THR A 210 -18.88 25.30 -19.65
C THR A 210 -17.98 24.41 -20.48
N LEU A 211 -16.72 24.31 -20.06
CA LEU A 211 -15.75 23.43 -20.69
C LEU A 211 -14.87 22.77 -19.64
N SER A 212 -14.57 21.50 -19.86
CA SER A 212 -13.68 20.71 -19.00
C SER A 212 -12.82 19.80 -19.86
N ALA A 213 -11.52 19.82 -19.62
CA ALA A 213 -10.56 18.94 -20.29
C ALA A 213 -9.50 18.55 -19.27
N HIS A 214 -9.02 17.31 -19.31
CA HIS A 214 -8.01 16.89 -18.36
C HIS A 214 -7.11 15.78 -18.89
N GLY A 215 -5.82 15.91 -18.57
CA GLY A 215 -4.84 14.86 -18.70
C GLY A 215 -4.61 14.15 -17.37
N ARG A 216 -3.48 13.44 -17.29
CA ARG A 216 -3.05 12.75 -16.05
C ARG A 216 -2.64 13.74 -14.95
N GLY A 217 -2.02 14.86 -15.32
CA GLY A 217 -1.40 15.79 -14.37
C GLY A 217 -2.08 17.16 -14.25
N VAL A 218 -2.85 17.58 -15.25
CA VAL A 218 -3.49 18.90 -15.27
C VAL A 218 -4.94 18.74 -15.74
N SER A 219 -5.85 19.41 -15.05
CA SER A 219 -7.25 19.56 -15.43
C SER A 219 -7.58 21.03 -15.62
N VAL A 220 -8.34 21.36 -16.66
CA VAL A 220 -8.80 22.71 -16.98
C VAL A 220 -10.32 22.70 -16.95
N HIS A 221 -10.91 23.54 -16.10
CA HIS A 221 -12.36 23.66 -15.95
C HIS A 221 -12.76 25.13 -16.03
N THR A 222 -13.58 25.50 -17.00
CA THR A 222 -13.98 26.90 -17.24
C THR A 222 -15.49 27.02 -17.36
N GLY A 223 -16.01 28.17 -16.94
CA GLY A 223 -17.44 28.50 -16.99
C GLY A 223 -18.28 27.86 -15.88
N TRP A 224 -17.68 27.14 -14.94
CA TRP A 224 -18.37 26.58 -13.78
C TRP A 224 -18.48 27.60 -12.65
N ALA A 225 -19.49 27.46 -11.81
CA ALA A 225 -19.64 28.22 -10.57
C ALA A 225 -18.65 27.74 -9.50
N GLU A 226 -18.30 28.62 -8.57
CA GLU A 226 -17.28 28.36 -7.55
C GLU A 226 -17.56 27.11 -6.70
N HIS A 227 -18.83 26.86 -6.37
CA HIS A 227 -19.22 25.66 -5.63
C HIS A 227 -18.94 24.35 -6.38
N VAL A 228 -19.02 24.37 -7.72
CA VAL A 228 -18.68 23.22 -8.57
C VAL A 228 -17.17 23.04 -8.64
N GLU A 229 -16.42 24.13 -8.77
CA GLU A 229 -14.95 24.11 -8.79
C GLU A 229 -14.36 23.56 -7.48
N ASN A 230 -14.94 23.95 -6.34
CA ASN A 230 -14.58 23.42 -5.04
C ASN A 230 -14.93 21.92 -4.94
N GLY A 231 -16.06 21.50 -5.53
CA GLY A 231 -16.38 20.08 -5.70
C GLY A 231 -15.34 19.32 -6.51
N LEU A 232 -14.97 19.82 -7.69
CA LEU A 232 -13.96 19.22 -8.56
C LEU A 232 -12.59 19.14 -7.85
N THR A 233 -12.26 20.18 -7.08
CA THR A 233 -11.09 20.21 -6.21
C THR A 233 -11.09 19.06 -5.21
N LEU A 234 -12.22 18.83 -4.52
CA LEU A 234 -12.35 17.73 -3.57
C LEU A 234 -12.17 16.36 -4.24
N VAL A 235 -12.73 16.17 -5.45
CA VAL A 235 -12.51 14.97 -6.27
C VAL A 235 -11.04 14.75 -6.55
N ALA A 236 -10.33 15.80 -6.99
CA ALA A 236 -8.91 15.71 -7.29
C ALA A 236 -8.05 15.42 -6.04
N ILE A 237 -8.39 16.02 -4.89
CA ILE A 237 -7.72 15.72 -3.60
C ILE A 237 -7.88 14.24 -3.25
N GLY A 238 -9.08 13.69 -3.36
CA GLY A 238 -9.35 12.26 -3.12
C GLY A 238 -8.52 11.36 -4.03
N MET A 239 -8.46 11.70 -5.32
CA MET A 239 -7.68 10.93 -6.31
C MET A 239 -6.17 11.00 -6.08
N VAL A 240 -5.62 12.16 -5.76
CA VAL A 240 -4.19 12.32 -5.44
C VAL A 240 -3.83 11.56 -4.16
N SER A 241 -4.70 11.62 -3.15
CA SER A 241 -4.52 10.88 -1.90
C SER A 241 -4.53 9.36 -2.13
N ALA A 242 -5.52 8.87 -2.88
CA ALA A 242 -5.62 7.45 -3.26
C ALA A 242 -4.38 6.97 -4.03
N LEU A 243 -3.89 7.76 -4.98
CA LEU A 243 -2.70 7.43 -5.78
C LEU A 243 -1.43 7.42 -4.91
N ALA A 244 -1.32 8.32 -3.93
CA ALA A 244 -0.22 8.34 -2.97
C ALA A 244 -0.21 7.09 -2.08
N VAL A 245 -1.37 6.63 -1.61
CA VAL A 245 -1.50 5.37 -0.86
C VAL A 245 -1.13 4.18 -1.73
N LEU A 246 -1.68 4.08 -2.95
CA LEU A 246 -1.35 3.00 -3.89
C LEU A 246 0.15 2.88 -4.13
N GLN A 247 0.80 4.01 -4.38
CA GLN A 247 2.23 4.01 -4.67
C GLN A 247 3.08 3.60 -3.47
N ARG A 248 2.77 4.11 -2.27
CA ARG A 248 3.47 3.71 -1.04
C ARG A 248 3.26 2.24 -0.74
N THR A 249 2.02 1.74 -0.88
CA THR A 249 1.69 0.31 -0.73
C THR A 249 2.54 -0.54 -1.67
N ARG A 250 2.64 -0.14 -2.94
CA ARG A 250 3.46 -0.87 -3.93
C ARG A 250 4.95 -0.86 -3.58
N LEU A 251 5.49 0.27 -3.12
CA LEU A 251 6.89 0.36 -2.70
C LEU A 251 7.15 -0.51 -1.47
N ALA A 252 6.29 -0.44 -0.46
CA ALA A 252 6.38 -1.25 0.75
C ALA A 252 6.24 -2.75 0.46
N ALA A 253 5.33 -3.15 -0.43
CA ALA A 253 5.22 -4.53 -0.90
C ALA A 253 6.51 -5.00 -1.58
N PHE A 254 7.11 -4.18 -2.43
CA PHE A 254 8.37 -4.50 -3.10
C PHE A 254 9.54 -4.63 -2.12
N GLU A 255 9.66 -3.70 -1.16
CA GLU A 255 10.67 -3.75 -0.10
C GLU A 255 10.51 -4.99 0.76
N THR A 256 9.27 -5.36 1.10
CA THR A 256 8.93 -6.57 1.86
C THR A 256 9.32 -7.84 1.09
N MET A 257 9.05 -7.91 -0.22
CA MET A 257 9.49 -9.01 -1.07
C MET A 257 11.02 -9.13 -1.08
N ARG A 258 11.71 -8.01 -1.26
CA ARG A 258 13.17 -7.96 -1.31
C ARG A 258 13.80 -8.37 0.04
N ALA A 259 13.24 -7.91 1.15
CA ALA A 259 13.68 -8.30 2.49
C ALA A 259 13.52 -9.81 2.71
N ASN A 260 12.42 -10.40 2.24
CA ASN A 260 12.20 -11.84 2.32
C ASN A 260 13.20 -12.65 1.48
N GLU A 261 13.56 -12.20 0.27
CA GLU A 261 14.59 -12.86 -0.57
C GLU A 261 15.98 -12.82 0.07
N GLN A 262 16.33 -11.72 0.73
CA GLN A 262 17.63 -11.53 1.36
C GLN A 262 17.75 -12.25 2.71
N ALA A 263 16.63 -12.60 3.34
CA ALA A 263 16.59 -13.25 4.63
C ALA A 263 17.05 -14.72 4.55
N SER A 264 18.35 -14.94 4.75
CA SER A 264 18.94 -16.25 5.06
C SER A 264 18.74 -16.55 6.53
N ALA A 265 17.53 -16.98 6.90
CA ALA A 265 17.21 -17.34 8.28
C ALA A 265 17.83 -18.70 8.60
N SER A 266 18.68 -18.73 9.62
CA SER A 266 19.47 -19.91 10.02
C SER A 266 18.78 -20.74 11.11
N SER A 267 17.79 -20.14 11.79
CA SER A 267 17.04 -20.79 12.86
C SER A 267 15.51 -20.78 12.62
N PRO A 268 14.78 -21.83 13.05
CA PRO A 268 13.31 -21.87 13.01
C PRO A 268 12.63 -20.68 13.70
N TYR A 269 13.24 -20.13 14.75
CA TYR A 269 12.72 -18.95 15.46
C TYR A 269 12.81 -17.67 14.60
N GLU A 270 13.95 -17.46 13.91
CA GLU A 270 14.10 -16.37 12.94
C GLU A 270 13.07 -16.47 11.81
N ILE A 271 12.81 -17.68 11.31
CA ILE A 271 11.81 -17.91 10.27
C ILE A 271 10.40 -17.55 10.78
N ARG A 272 10.03 -17.97 12.00
CA ARG A 272 8.72 -17.59 12.59
C ARG A 272 8.58 -16.09 12.80
N SER A 273 9.62 -15.43 13.32
CA SER A 273 9.61 -13.98 13.51
C SER A 273 9.46 -13.26 12.18
N LEU A 274 10.17 -13.71 11.14
CA LEU A 274 10.06 -13.17 9.80
C LEU A 274 8.64 -13.37 9.24
N ILE A 275 8.08 -14.58 9.34
CA ILE A 275 6.69 -14.86 8.91
C ILE A 275 5.71 -13.92 9.63
N SER A 276 5.84 -13.75 10.94
CA SER A 276 4.97 -12.85 11.70
C SER A 276 5.08 -11.39 11.25
N GLN A 277 6.30 -10.91 10.98
CA GLN A 277 6.53 -9.54 10.48
C GLN A 277 5.97 -9.36 9.07
N LEU A 278 6.19 -10.34 8.19
CA LEU A 278 5.67 -10.32 6.82
C LEU A 278 4.14 -10.39 6.79
N SER A 279 3.52 -11.23 7.64
CA SER A 279 2.06 -11.31 7.77
C SER A 279 1.45 -10.03 8.29
N ALA A 280 2.05 -9.40 9.30
CA ALA A 280 1.62 -8.09 9.79
C ALA A 280 1.73 -7.03 8.68
N GLY A 281 2.85 -6.99 7.95
CA GLY A 281 3.04 -6.08 6.82
C GLY A 281 2.01 -6.28 5.71
N VAL A 282 1.71 -7.53 5.33
CA VAL A 282 0.68 -7.85 4.33
C VAL A 282 -0.71 -7.39 4.78
N ASN A 283 -1.06 -7.58 6.06
CA ASN A 283 -2.33 -7.12 6.60
C ASN A 283 -2.46 -5.59 6.52
N GLU A 284 -1.40 -4.85 6.88
CA GLU A 284 -1.39 -3.38 6.72
C GLU A 284 -1.54 -2.97 5.25
N LEU A 285 -0.84 -3.61 4.31
CA LEU A 285 -0.96 -3.33 2.88
C LEU A 285 -2.37 -3.59 2.34
N GLN A 286 -3.05 -4.65 2.83
CA GLN A 286 -4.44 -4.93 2.46
C GLN A 286 -5.40 -3.88 3.01
N LEU A 287 -5.20 -3.43 4.25
CA LEU A 287 -5.96 -2.34 4.85
C LEU A 287 -5.73 -1.03 4.07
N ASP A 288 -4.51 -0.75 3.64
CA ASP A 288 -4.14 0.41 2.81
C ASP A 288 -4.86 0.42 1.47
N LEU A 289 -4.98 -0.73 0.81
CA LEU A 289 -5.75 -0.82 -0.43
C LEU A 289 -7.25 -0.64 -0.18
N ALA A 290 -7.83 -1.37 0.78
CA ALA A 290 -9.27 -1.35 1.05
C ALA A 290 -9.75 0.01 1.58
N PHE A 291 -9.08 0.56 2.60
CA PHE A 291 -9.51 1.81 3.23
C PHE A 291 -8.82 3.05 2.70
N GLY A 292 -7.60 2.93 2.18
CA GLY A 292 -6.81 4.06 1.70
C GLY A 292 -6.95 4.33 0.21
N VAL A 293 -7.56 3.43 -0.56
CA VAL A 293 -7.76 3.60 -2.01
C VAL A 293 -9.23 3.46 -2.37
N GLU A 294 -9.86 2.32 -2.09
CA GLU A 294 -11.26 2.08 -2.49
C GLU A 294 -12.19 3.12 -1.85
N ALA A 295 -11.96 3.45 -0.57
CA ALA A 295 -12.70 4.52 0.08
C ALA A 295 -12.57 5.84 -0.69
N TYR A 296 -11.40 6.38 -0.98
CA TYR A 296 -11.32 7.69 -1.65
C TYR A 296 -11.72 7.66 -3.12
N VAL A 297 -11.57 6.52 -3.79
CA VAL A 297 -11.94 6.35 -5.19
C VAL A 297 -13.46 6.27 -5.36
N ASP A 298 -14.21 5.78 -4.37
CA ASP A 298 -15.67 5.58 -4.45
C ASP A 298 -16.49 6.37 -3.39
N SER A 299 -15.87 7.04 -2.41
CA SER A 299 -16.57 7.66 -1.25
C SER A 299 -17.11 9.05 -1.46
N LEU A 300 -16.79 9.72 -2.57
CA LEU A 300 -17.46 10.98 -2.92
C LEU A 300 -18.86 10.64 -3.44
N LEU A 301 -19.73 10.28 -2.49
CA LEU A 301 -21.16 10.08 -2.66
C LEU A 301 -21.85 11.43 -2.84
N ILE A 302 -21.39 12.19 -3.83
CA ILE A 302 -22.06 13.41 -4.26
C ILE A 302 -22.84 12.98 -5.50
N PRO A 303 -24.18 12.84 -5.40
CA PRO A 303 -25.00 12.37 -6.51
C PRO A 303 -25.15 13.47 -7.57
N GLU A 304 -24.03 13.82 -8.21
CA GLU A 304 -23.93 14.88 -9.19
C GLU A 304 -23.09 14.40 -10.38
N MET A 305 -23.68 14.52 -11.58
CA MET A 305 -23.15 13.92 -12.79
C MET A 305 -21.83 14.51 -13.26
N VAL A 306 -21.58 15.81 -13.08
CA VAL A 306 -20.32 16.48 -13.43
C VAL A 306 -19.19 15.97 -12.55
N MET A 307 -19.42 15.87 -11.24
CA MET A 307 -18.43 15.36 -10.29
C MET A 307 -18.15 13.87 -10.50
N GLU A 308 -19.19 13.04 -10.62
CA GLU A 308 -19.05 11.60 -10.90
C GLU A 308 -18.34 11.35 -12.24
N ALA A 309 -18.69 12.14 -13.26
CA ALA A 309 -18.05 12.07 -14.57
C ALA A 309 -16.56 12.40 -14.50
N PHE A 310 -16.22 13.49 -13.80
CA PHE A 310 -14.83 13.89 -13.61
C PHE A 310 -14.07 12.85 -12.79
N GLN A 311 -14.66 12.34 -11.70
CA GLN A 311 -14.09 11.30 -10.85
C GLN A 311 -13.80 10.03 -11.65
N SER A 312 -14.77 9.51 -12.42
CA SER A 312 -14.56 8.31 -13.22
C SER A 312 -13.51 8.53 -14.31
N SER A 313 -13.58 9.66 -15.02
CA SER A 313 -12.66 9.95 -16.12
C SER A 313 -11.23 10.20 -15.63
N LEU A 314 -11.06 10.89 -14.49
CA LEU A 314 -9.77 11.12 -13.86
C LEU A 314 -9.18 9.82 -13.30
N ARG A 315 -10.00 8.98 -12.66
CA ARG A 315 -9.60 7.64 -12.20
C ARG A 315 -9.00 6.81 -13.34
N ASP A 316 -9.66 6.83 -14.49
CA ASP A 316 -9.20 6.10 -15.68
C ASP A 316 -7.93 6.73 -16.27
N ALA A 317 -7.87 8.06 -16.37
CA ALA A 317 -6.68 8.78 -16.86
C ALA A 317 -5.44 8.61 -15.96
N LEU A 318 -5.64 8.44 -14.65
CA LEU A 318 -4.58 8.15 -13.68
C LEU A 318 -4.16 6.67 -13.68
N GLY A 319 -4.95 5.78 -14.29
CA GLY A 319 -4.68 4.33 -14.29
C GLY A 319 -4.76 3.72 -12.89
N ILE A 320 -5.63 4.25 -12.03
CA ILE A 320 -5.76 3.81 -10.63
C ILE A 320 -6.21 2.35 -10.55
N ARG A 321 -7.18 1.93 -11.40
CA ARG A 321 -7.68 0.54 -11.44
C ARG A 321 -6.58 -0.46 -11.78
N ASP A 322 -5.86 -0.23 -12.88
CA ASP A 322 -4.75 -1.09 -13.29
C ASP A 322 -3.64 -1.12 -12.23
N SER A 323 -3.38 0.01 -11.57
CA SER A 323 -2.37 0.12 -10.51
C SER A 323 -2.79 -0.62 -9.23
N LEU A 324 -4.07 -0.57 -8.87
CA LEU A 324 -4.64 -1.30 -7.75
C LEU A 324 -4.61 -2.82 -8.02
N ASP A 325 -5.06 -3.29 -9.18
CA ASP A 325 -5.02 -4.70 -9.56
C ASP A 325 -3.59 -5.25 -9.58
N ASN A 326 -2.63 -4.48 -10.07
CA ASN A 326 -1.22 -4.84 -10.04
C ASN A 326 -0.67 -4.94 -8.61
N SER A 327 -1.06 -4.01 -7.74
CA SER A 327 -0.61 -3.98 -6.33
C SER A 327 -1.24 -5.11 -5.53
N ALA A 328 -2.53 -5.39 -5.71
CA ALA A 328 -3.23 -6.52 -5.11
C ALA A 328 -2.57 -7.85 -5.50
N ARG A 329 -2.25 -8.06 -6.78
CA ARG A 329 -1.50 -9.25 -7.25
C ARG A 329 -0.13 -9.38 -6.60
N MET A 330 0.56 -8.28 -6.30
CA MET A 330 1.85 -8.30 -5.59
C MET A 330 1.68 -8.76 -4.14
N VAL A 331 0.65 -8.26 -3.46
CA VAL A 331 0.29 -8.64 -2.09
C VAL A 331 -0.17 -10.10 -2.00
N GLU A 332 -0.93 -10.59 -2.99
CA GLU A 332 -1.31 -12.00 -3.10
C GLU A 332 -0.08 -12.91 -3.27
N ARG A 333 0.87 -12.51 -4.12
CA ARG A 333 2.14 -13.26 -4.29
C ARG A 333 2.93 -13.30 -2.98
N LEU A 334 3.03 -12.19 -2.26
CA LEU A 334 3.64 -12.15 -0.92
C LEU A 334 2.96 -13.14 0.04
N THR A 335 1.62 -13.13 0.09
CA THR A 335 0.83 -14.05 0.92
C THR A 335 1.12 -15.51 0.57
N SER A 336 1.21 -15.84 -0.72
CA SER A 336 1.55 -17.18 -1.19
C SER A 336 2.97 -17.61 -0.78
N VAL A 337 3.95 -16.69 -0.87
CA VAL A 337 5.34 -16.96 -0.48
C VAL A 337 5.44 -17.18 1.03
N ILE A 338 4.76 -16.35 1.83
CA ILE A 338 4.71 -16.50 3.29
C ILE A 338 4.07 -17.85 3.65
N SER A 339 2.95 -18.21 3.03
CA SER A 339 2.26 -19.49 3.27
C SER A 339 3.16 -20.69 2.92
N ALA A 340 3.87 -20.64 1.79
CA ALA A 340 4.81 -21.69 1.39
C ALA A 340 5.96 -21.83 2.39
N ARG A 341 6.50 -20.71 2.90
CA ARG A 341 7.58 -20.72 3.89
C ARG A 341 7.10 -21.21 5.25
N SER A 342 5.86 -20.88 5.66
CA SER A 342 5.23 -21.43 6.86
C SER A 342 5.06 -22.95 6.74
N ALA A 343 4.52 -23.43 5.62
CA ALA A 343 4.35 -24.87 5.38
C ALA A 343 5.70 -25.62 5.37
N ALA A 344 6.74 -25.04 4.78
CA ALA A 344 8.09 -25.61 4.80
C ALA A 344 8.67 -25.67 6.23
N LEU A 345 8.45 -24.63 7.03
CA LEU A 345 8.86 -24.59 8.43
C LEU A 345 8.12 -25.63 9.26
N ASP A 346 6.80 -25.74 9.11
CA ASP A 346 5.98 -26.72 9.83
C ASP A 346 6.40 -28.16 9.47
N ALA A 347 6.75 -28.41 8.20
CA ALA A 347 7.30 -29.69 7.76
C ALA A 347 8.67 -29.99 8.40
N GLU A 348 9.59 -29.01 8.47
CA GLU A 348 10.90 -29.20 9.11
C GLU A 348 10.77 -29.47 10.62
N LEU A 349 9.86 -28.76 11.29
CA LEU A 349 9.57 -28.97 12.71
C LEU A 349 8.94 -30.35 12.95
N SER A 350 7.97 -30.74 12.14
CA SER A 350 7.36 -32.08 12.21
C SER A 350 8.41 -33.17 12.01
N GLU A 351 9.34 -33.02 11.05
CA GLU A 351 10.40 -34.00 10.85
C GLU A 351 11.36 -34.07 12.05
N ARG A 352 11.64 -32.93 12.68
CA ARG A 352 12.48 -32.86 13.88
C ARG A 352 11.80 -33.52 15.08
N ASP A 353 10.51 -33.28 15.28
CA ASP A 353 9.71 -33.90 16.34
C ASP A 353 9.57 -35.41 16.11
N ASP A 354 9.30 -35.85 14.87
CA ASP A 354 9.28 -37.28 14.51
C ASP A 354 10.61 -37.98 14.81
N ARG A 355 11.75 -37.34 14.51
CA ARG A 355 13.08 -37.88 14.83
C ARG A 355 13.31 -37.95 16.34
N ARG A 356 12.84 -36.96 17.10
CA ARG A 356 12.96 -36.93 18.55
C ARG A 356 12.10 -38.01 19.18
N ASP A 357 10.84 -38.12 18.79
CA ASP A 357 9.89 -39.12 19.27
C ASP A 357 10.35 -40.53 18.95
N ARG A 358 10.92 -40.75 17.76
CA ARG A 358 11.54 -42.03 17.42
C ARG A 358 12.71 -42.36 18.35
N THR A 359 13.55 -41.38 18.67
CA THR A 359 14.71 -41.57 19.56
C THR A 359 14.26 -41.84 21.00
N VAL A 360 13.27 -41.09 21.49
CA VAL A 360 12.68 -41.28 22.83
C VAL A 360 12.00 -42.65 22.92
N SER A 361 11.22 -43.04 21.92
CA SER A 361 10.56 -44.34 21.86
C SER A 361 11.57 -45.49 21.86
N VAL A 362 12.67 -45.37 21.11
CA VAL A 362 13.77 -46.36 21.13
C VAL A 362 14.43 -46.42 22.52
N LEU A 363 14.71 -45.29 23.17
CA LEU A 363 15.29 -45.25 24.51
C LEU A 363 14.37 -45.89 25.56
N VAL A 364 13.07 -45.58 25.50
CA VAL A 364 12.06 -46.18 26.39
C VAL A 364 11.96 -47.69 26.17
N ALA A 365 12.00 -48.16 24.92
CA ALA A 365 12.01 -49.58 24.60
C ALA A 365 13.24 -50.28 25.18
N ILE A 366 14.44 -49.67 25.07
CA ILE A 366 15.68 -50.22 25.65
C ILE A 366 15.60 -50.25 27.18
N ALA A 367 15.15 -49.16 27.82
CA ALA A 367 15.01 -49.10 29.27
C ALA A 367 14.04 -50.16 29.80
N THR A 368 12.91 -50.36 29.11
CA THR A 368 11.92 -51.39 29.45
C THR A 368 12.49 -52.79 29.31
N LEU A 369 13.28 -53.04 28.25
CA LEU A 369 13.94 -54.34 28.01
C LEU A 369 14.96 -54.69 29.12
N ILE A 370 15.63 -53.68 29.69
CA ILE A 370 16.60 -53.86 30.78
C ILE A 370 15.92 -54.02 32.14
N ALA A 371 14.80 -53.33 32.37
CA ALA A 371 14.11 -53.31 33.66
C ALA A 371 13.22 -54.54 33.93
N LEU A 372 12.70 -55.20 32.88
CA LEU A 372 11.80 -56.35 33.01
C LEU A 372 12.45 -57.62 33.61
N PRO A 373 13.66 -58.05 33.19
CA PRO A 373 14.28 -59.26 33.72
C PRO A 373 14.52 -59.18 35.24
N PRO A 374 15.06 -58.09 35.80
CA PRO A 374 15.21 -57.93 37.24
C PRO A 374 13.87 -57.91 37.99
N THR A 375 12.83 -57.27 37.45
CA THR A 375 11.49 -57.25 38.09
C THR A 375 10.83 -58.63 38.08
N LEU A 376 10.97 -59.41 37.00
CA LEU A 376 10.52 -60.80 36.94
C LEU A 376 11.28 -61.70 37.93
N LEU A 377 12.60 -61.50 38.08
CA LEU A 377 13.39 -62.22 39.07
C LEU A 377 12.99 -61.83 40.49
N LEU A 378 12.78 -60.54 40.75
CA LEU A 378 12.33 -60.06 42.06
C LEU A 378 10.94 -60.62 42.40
N ALA A 379 10.03 -60.68 41.43
CA ALA A 379 8.72 -61.29 41.58
C ALA A 379 8.82 -62.81 41.83
N PHE A 380 9.70 -63.52 41.11
CA PHE A 380 9.97 -64.94 41.32
C PHE A 380 10.50 -65.24 42.72
N PHE A 381 11.41 -64.40 43.23
CA PHE A 381 11.93 -64.54 44.59
C PHE A 381 10.96 -64.03 45.67
N GLY A 382 10.01 -63.14 45.34
CA GLY A 382 9.04 -62.56 46.27
C GLY A 382 7.70 -63.30 46.43
N ALA A 383 7.25 -64.04 45.41
CA ALA A 383 5.87 -64.55 45.33
C ALA A 383 5.60 -65.96 45.92
N ASN A 384 6.30 -66.38 46.98
CA ASN A 384 6.19 -67.68 47.70
C ASN A 384 6.94 -68.87 47.06
N ALA A 385 7.93 -69.49 47.73
CA ALA A 385 7.94 -70.18 49.04
C ALA A 385 7.44 -71.65 48.99
N THR A 386 8.11 -72.48 48.18
CA THR A 386 8.37 -73.91 48.46
C THR A 386 9.64 -74.41 47.74
N THR A 387 10.05 -73.76 46.66
CA THR A 387 11.23 -74.10 45.84
C THR A 387 12.48 -73.23 46.11
N VAL A 388 12.35 -72.15 46.89
CA VAL A 388 13.46 -71.25 47.25
C VAL A 388 13.83 -71.47 48.71
N ASN A 389 15.07 -71.93 48.94
CA ASN A 389 15.54 -72.36 50.26
C ASN A 389 16.20 -71.18 51.00
N SER A 390 15.59 -70.73 52.10
CA SER A 390 15.96 -69.48 52.82
C SER A 390 17.35 -69.49 53.48
N HIS A 391 18.02 -70.64 53.55
CA HIS A 391 19.37 -70.79 54.13
C HIS A 391 20.51 -70.73 53.09
N ARG A 392 20.23 -70.41 51.82
CA ARG A 392 21.24 -70.44 50.75
C ARG A 392 21.32 -69.12 49.97
N SER A 393 22.51 -68.87 49.44
CA SER A 393 22.80 -67.72 48.60
C SER A 393 21.98 -67.72 47.31
N ILE A 394 21.55 -66.53 46.89
CA ILE A 394 20.80 -66.22 45.65
C ILE A 394 21.59 -66.61 44.37
N PHE A 395 22.89 -66.91 44.51
CA PHE A 395 23.80 -67.31 43.42
C PHE A 395 24.06 -68.83 43.33
N ASP A 396 23.30 -69.68 44.03
CA ASP A 396 23.45 -71.14 43.94
C ASP A 396 23.11 -71.65 42.52
N ALA A 397 23.88 -72.60 41.99
CA ALA A 397 23.78 -73.10 40.61
C ALA A 397 22.40 -73.72 40.28
N ARG A 398 21.61 -74.05 41.30
CA ARG A 398 20.25 -74.59 41.16
C ARG A 398 19.22 -73.55 40.69
N TYR A 399 19.48 -72.26 40.88
CA TYR A 399 18.62 -71.17 40.37
C TYR A 399 19.02 -70.72 38.95
N LEU A 400 20.10 -71.29 38.38
CA LEU A 400 20.56 -71.00 37.02
C LEU A 400 19.45 -71.14 35.95
N PRO A 401 18.55 -72.14 36.00
CA PRO A 401 17.43 -72.21 35.06
C PRO A 401 16.48 -71.03 35.15
N ALA A 402 16.24 -70.48 36.36
CA ALA A 402 15.37 -69.32 36.55
C ALA A 402 16.02 -68.04 36.00
N TYR A 403 17.32 -67.85 36.22
CA TYR A 403 18.07 -66.76 35.61
C TYR A 403 18.09 -66.85 34.08
N LEU A 404 18.31 -68.04 33.52
CA LEU A 404 18.28 -68.26 32.08
C LEU A 404 16.89 -67.99 31.50
N LEU A 405 15.82 -68.50 32.12
CA LEU A 405 14.46 -68.31 31.63
C LEU A 405 14.02 -66.84 31.69
N ALA A 406 14.50 -66.10 32.69
CA ALA A 406 14.22 -64.68 32.84
C ALA A 406 15.03 -63.79 31.86
N TRP A 407 16.26 -64.15 31.49
CA TRP A 407 17.13 -63.32 30.65
C TRP A 407 17.17 -63.70 29.17
N VAL A 408 17.05 -65.00 28.84
CA VAL A 408 17.19 -65.50 27.46
C VAL A 408 16.21 -64.84 26.48
N PRO A 409 14.90 -64.68 26.78
CA PRO A 409 13.97 -64.01 25.85
C PRO A 409 14.38 -62.56 25.53
N PHE A 410 14.91 -61.85 26.52
CA PHE A 410 15.35 -60.45 26.38
C PHE A 410 16.65 -60.34 25.60
N LEU A 411 17.59 -61.27 25.82
CA LEU A 411 18.81 -61.38 25.03
C LEU A 411 18.51 -61.71 23.56
N VAL A 412 17.56 -62.61 23.29
CA VAL A 412 17.13 -62.94 21.92
C VAL A 412 16.52 -61.70 21.25
N LEU A 413 15.63 -60.98 21.93
CA LEU A 413 15.05 -59.73 21.41
C LEU A 413 16.12 -58.65 21.16
N ALA A 414 17.10 -58.50 22.06
CA ALA A 414 18.21 -57.56 21.92
C ALA A 414 19.08 -57.90 20.68
N VAL A 415 19.40 -59.18 20.48
CA VAL A 415 20.17 -59.66 19.32
C VAL A 415 19.40 -59.43 18.02
N ILE A 416 18.10 -59.71 17.99
CA ILE A 416 17.25 -59.45 16.81
C ILE A 416 17.20 -57.94 16.49
N GLY A 417 17.04 -57.09 17.51
CA GLY A 417 17.07 -55.64 17.37
C GLY A 417 18.40 -55.13 16.81
N TYR A 418 19.52 -55.59 17.38
CA TYR A 418 20.87 -55.24 16.96
C TYR A 418 21.15 -55.63 15.50
N VAL A 419 20.76 -56.84 15.10
CA VAL A 419 20.92 -57.32 13.71
C VAL A 419 20.09 -56.47 12.74
N ARG A 420 18.88 -56.03 13.11
CA ARG A 420 18.08 -55.15 12.25
C ARG A 420 18.70 -53.75 12.09
N ILE A 421 19.22 -53.15 13.17
CA ILE A 421 19.86 -51.83 13.12
C ILE A 421 21.11 -51.84 12.24
N ILE A 422 21.95 -52.87 12.36
CA ILE A 422 23.14 -53.02 11.51
C ILE A 422 22.77 -53.21 10.04
N ARG A 423 21.69 -53.97 9.76
CA ARG A 423 21.21 -54.18 8.39
C ARG A 423 20.61 -52.91 7.78
N SER A 424 19.91 -52.06 8.54
CA SER A 424 19.41 -50.78 8.03
C SER A 424 20.53 -49.75 7.84
N GLY A 425 21.52 -49.70 8.74
CA GLY A 425 22.67 -48.80 8.63
C GLY A 425 23.55 -49.05 7.39
N ARG A 426 23.65 -50.32 6.94
CA ARG A 426 24.39 -50.67 5.70
C ARG A 426 23.66 -50.31 4.40
N ARG A 427 22.35 -50.03 4.41
CA ARG A 427 21.59 -49.64 3.21
C ARG A 427 21.54 -48.12 2.97
N SER A 428 21.70 -47.30 4.00
CA SER A 428 21.70 -45.83 3.85
C SER A 428 23.03 -45.21 3.37
N GLY A 429 24.11 -46.01 3.25
CA GLY A 429 25.40 -45.54 2.75
C GLY A 429 25.53 -45.40 1.22
N SER A 430 24.46 -45.61 0.45
CA SER A 430 24.49 -45.66 -1.03
C SER A 430 23.71 -44.52 -1.73
N LEU A 431 23.32 -43.46 -1.03
CA LEU A 431 22.56 -42.33 -1.60
C LEU A 431 23.27 -40.97 -1.52
N LEU A 432 24.60 -40.95 -1.40
CA LEU A 432 25.41 -39.76 -1.66
C LEU A 432 26.25 -39.97 -2.92
N ALA A 433 25.58 -39.98 -4.07
CA ALA A 433 26.21 -39.58 -5.33
C ALA A 433 26.12 -38.04 -5.41
N PRO A 434 27.16 -37.33 -5.89
CA PRO A 434 27.08 -35.90 -6.07
C PRO A 434 25.99 -35.59 -7.11
N ALA A 435 25.05 -34.72 -6.75
CA ALA A 435 24.05 -34.22 -7.69
C ALA A 435 24.76 -33.55 -8.87
N THR A 436 24.52 -34.06 -10.07
CA THR A 436 24.91 -33.41 -11.33
C THR A 436 24.27 -32.03 -11.42
N PRO A 437 24.98 -31.00 -11.90
CA PRO A 437 24.42 -29.67 -12.06
C PRO A 437 23.31 -29.70 -13.11
N VAL A 438 22.16 -29.13 -12.75
CA VAL A 438 21.00 -28.94 -13.62
C VAL A 438 21.41 -27.98 -14.76
N PRO A 439 21.23 -28.35 -16.05
CA PRO A 439 21.45 -27.40 -17.14
C PRO A 439 20.37 -26.33 -17.12
N ALA A 440 20.79 -25.07 -17.28
CA ALA A 440 19.90 -23.91 -17.41
C ALA A 440 18.86 -24.12 -18.52
N GLN A 441 17.58 -23.91 -18.19
CA GLN A 441 16.51 -23.87 -19.18
C GLN A 441 16.70 -22.64 -20.08
N ARG A 442 16.78 -22.89 -21.38
CA ARG A 442 16.78 -21.87 -22.44
C ARG A 442 15.42 -21.18 -22.47
N PRO A 443 15.33 -19.85 -22.61
CA PRO A 443 14.05 -19.18 -22.82
C PRO A 443 13.44 -19.61 -24.17
N PRO A 444 12.10 -19.70 -24.27
CA PRO A 444 11.44 -20.00 -25.53
C PRO A 444 11.63 -18.84 -26.51
N SER A 445 12.24 -19.15 -27.64
CA SER A 445 12.23 -18.34 -28.85
C SER A 445 10.89 -18.53 -29.58
N GLY A 446 10.15 -17.44 -29.75
CA GLY A 446 9.04 -17.26 -30.69
C GLY A 446 8.82 -15.75 -30.84
N SER A 447 9.04 -15.15 -32.02
CA SER A 447 8.15 -15.11 -33.21
C SER A 447 6.88 -14.32 -32.94
#